data_AF-A0A3D5P9R7-F1
#
_entry.id   AF-A0A3D5P9R7-F1
#
_cell.length_a   1.000
_cell.length_b   1.000
_cell.length_c   1.000
_cell.angle_alpha   90.00
_cell.angle_beta   90.00
_cell.angle_gamma   90.00
#
_symmetry.space_group_name_H-M   'P 1'
#
loop_
_entity.id
_entity.type
_entity.pdbx_description
1 polymer ?
#
loop_
_entity_poly.entity_id
_entity_poly.type
_entity_poly.pdbx_seq_one_letter_code
_entity_poly.pdbx_strand_id
1 'polypeptide(L)'
;MADRNSGQKMIAVSNGAERECYFLKQILNCSGRDTFAVLMAEEMIKRGMKATVLLTDKPESYNMPSFFPICVTEFFPEQGKENMNFQKLVTYSTEYDHADFTARNIRMLQGRMAAFEIVGVGIIGRVHLCTGRRQDVKSALAAAATAITAGIPFAKIIGALNGFACCENLASDI
;
A
#
# COMPACT_ATOMS: atom_id res chain seq x y z
N MET A 1 -25.99 -27.79 0.04
CA MET A 1 -25.90 -26.32 -0.06
C MET A 1 -24.43 -25.96 -0.12
N ALA A 2 -23.94 -25.57 -1.29
CA ALA A 2 -22.53 -25.26 -1.49
C ALA A 2 -22.23 -23.85 -0.96
N ASP A 3 -21.27 -23.78 -0.05
CA ASP A 3 -20.75 -22.57 0.56
C ASP A 3 -20.17 -21.66 -0.53
N ARG A 4 -20.88 -20.59 -0.88
CA ARG A 4 -20.42 -19.61 -1.87
C ARG A 4 -19.76 -18.45 -1.12
N ASN A 5 -18.44 -18.32 -1.33
CA ASN A 5 -17.51 -17.23 -0.96
C ASN A 5 -16.90 -17.25 0.45
N SER A 6 -15.72 -17.88 0.61
CA SER A 6 -14.81 -17.59 1.74
C SER A 6 -13.33 -17.39 1.35
N GLY A 7 -13.02 -17.18 0.07
CA GLY A 7 -11.63 -17.13 -0.44
C GLY A 7 -10.98 -15.74 -0.48
N GLN A 8 -11.72 -14.68 -0.14
CA GLN A 8 -11.23 -13.31 -0.28
C GLN A 8 -10.40 -12.89 0.93
N LYS A 9 -9.15 -12.47 0.71
CA LYS A 9 -8.28 -11.91 1.74
C LYS A 9 -8.66 -10.46 2.02
N MET A 10 -8.86 -10.15 3.29
CA MET A 10 -9.23 -8.80 3.73
C MET A 10 -7.98 -7.96 4.02
N ILE A 11 -7.91 -6.75 3.49
CA ILE A 11 -6.91 -5.74 3.83
C ILE A 11 -7.61 -4.60 4.56
N ALA A 12 -7.10 -4.23 5.72
CA ALA A 12 -7.59 -3.11 6.51
C ALA A 12 -6.75 -1.85 6.22
N VAL A 13 -7.39 -0.69 6.20
CA VAL A 13 -6.73 0.62 6.09
C VAL A 13 -7.24 1.54 7.20
N SER A 14 -6.36 2.29 7.87
CA SER A 14 -6.75 3.27 8.89
C SER A 14 -7.46 4.49 8.28
N ASN A 15 -8.22 5.20 9.12
CA ASN A 15 -8.70 6.53 8.76
C ASN A 15 -7.50 7.48 8.58
N GLY A 16 -7.49 8.28 7.51
CA GLY A 16 -6.37 9.18 7.15
C GLY A 16 -5.39 8.62 6.11
N ALA A 17 -5.55 7.37 5.68
CA ALA A 17 -4.76 6.75 4.62
C ALA A 17 -5.55 6.67 3.29
N GLU A 18 -6.34 7.69 2.95
CA GLU A 18 -7.23 7.68 1.79
C GLU A 18 -6.46 7.58 0.47
N ARG A 19 -5.28 8.22 0.39
CA ARG A 19 -4.46 8.25 -0.82
C ARG A 19 -3.79 6.92 -1.07
N GLU A 20 -3.30 6.30 -0.01
CA GLU A 20 -2.76 4.95 0.01
C GLU A 20 -3.85 3.94 -0.38
N CYS A 21 -5.05 4.07 0.19
CA CYS A 21 -6.21 3.25 -0.13
C CYS A 21 -6.60 3.35 -1.62
N TYR A 22 -6.55 4.55 -2.20
CA TYR A 22 -6.75 4.76 -3.63
C TYR A 22 -5.78 3.93 -4.46
N PHE A 23 -4.47 4.06 -4.21
CA PHE A 23 -3.46 3.31 -4.98
C PHE A 23 -3.55 1.81 -4.74
N LEU A 24 -3.84 1.39 -3.51
CA LEU A 24 -4.04 -0.03 -3.18
C LEU A 24 -5.19 -0.61 -4.00
N LYS A 25 -6.36 0.04 -4.02
CA LYS A 25 -7.51 -0.41 -4.83
C LYS A 25 -7.16 -0.49 -6.32
N GLN A 26 -6.41 0.46 -6.85
CA GLN A 26 -5.94 0.41 -8.25
C GLN A 26 -5.00 -0.77 -8.51
N ILE A 27 -4.04 -1.03 -7.62
CA ILE A 27 -3.14 -2.20 -7.72
C ILE A 27 -3.96 -3.51 -7.70
N LEU A 28 -4.92 -3.63 -6.78
CA LEU A 28 -5.75 -4.83 -6.64
C LEU A 28 -6.61 -5.07 -7.88
N ASN A 29 -7.19 -4.00 -8.44
CA ASN A 29 -8.01 -4.05 -9.66
C ASN A 29 -7.23 -4.57 -10.88
N CYS A 30 -5.91 -4.41 -10.91
CA CYS A 30 -5.04 -4.90 -11.99
C CYS A 30 -4.42 -6.27 -11.68
N SER A 31 -4.20 -6.60 -10.40
CA SER A 31 -3.37 -7.75 -10.00
C SER A 31 -4.16 -8.98 -9.56
N GLY A 32 -5.44 -8.81 -9.20
CA GLY A 32 -6.29 -9.89 -8.69
C GLY A 32 -7.67 -9.40 -8.25
N ARG A 33 -8.49 -8.93 -9.21
CA ARG A 33 -9.93 -8.74 -9.00
C ARG A 33 -10.47 -10.05 -8.40
N ASP A 34 -11.23 -9.95 -7.32
CA ASP A 34 -11.90 -11.04 -6.59
C ASP A 34 -11.09 -11.81 -5.53
N THR A 35 -9.76 -11.68 -5.46
CA THR A 35 -8.99 -12.33 -4.37
C THR A 35 -8.84 -11.46 -3.12
N PHE A 36 -8.91 -10.13 -3.26
CA PHE A 36 -8.69 -9.19 -2.16
C PHE A 36 -9.86 -8.21 -2.01
N ALA A 37 -10.16 -7.82 -0.77
CA ALA A 37 -11.09 -6.74 -0.44
C ALA A 37 -10.43 -5.76 0.52
N VAL A 38 -10.74 -4.48 0.38
CA VAL A 38 -10.24 -3.41 1.25
C VAL A 38 -11.40 -2.82 2.05
N LEU A 39 -11.30 -2.80 3.37
CA LEU A 39 -12.22 -2.09 4.26
C LEU A 39 -11.45 -1.21 5.24
N MET A 40 -12.16 -0.25 5.84
CA MET A 40 -11.59 0.56 6.92
C MET A 40 -11.39 -0.28 8.18
N ALA A 41 -10.32 -0.02 8.92
CA ALA A 41 -9.96 -0.78 10.11
C ALA A 41 -11.07 -0.77 11.18
N GLU A 42 -11.73 0.38 11.38
CA GLU A 42 -12.84 0.51 12.33
C GLU A 42 -14.05 -0.32 11.93
N GLU A 43 -14.30 -0.41 10.62
CA GLU A 43 -15.39 -1.23 10.10
C GLU A 43 -15.09 -2.73 10.26
N MET A 44 -13.84 -3.14 10.06
CA MET A 44 -13.40 -4.52 10.34
C MET A 44 -13.63 -4.88 11.81
N ILE A 45 -13.21 -4.01 12.74
CA ILE A 45 -13.38 -4.20 14.18
C ILE A 45 -14.87 -4.31 14.53
N LYS A 46 -15.70 -3.37 14.05
CA LYS A 46 -17.15 -3.36 14.29
C LYS A 46 -17.84 -4.63 13.80
N ARG A 47 -17.40 -5.17 12.66
CA ARG A 47 -17.95 -6.39 12.06
C ARG A 47 -17.36 -7.68 12.64
N GLY A 48 -16.38 -7.59 13.55
CA GLY A 48 -15.69 -8.76 14.09
C GLY A 48 -14.84 -9.51 13.05
N MET A 49 -14.44 -8.83 11.96
CA MET A 49 -13.71 -9.42 10.85
C MET A 49 -12.20 -9.26 11.04
N LYS A 50 -11.43 -10.29 10.67
CA LYS A 50 -9.96 -10.25 10.69
C LYS A 50 -9.41 -9.81 9.34
N ALA A 51 -8.37 -8.98 9.36
CA ALA A 51 -7.62 -8.65 8.15
C ALA A 51 -6.34 -9.47 8.07
N THR A 52 -5.87 -9.73 6.85
CA THR A 52 -4.55 -10.32 6.61
C THR A 52 -3.44 -9.29 6.84
N VAL A 53 -3.69 -8.04 6.45
CA VAL A 53 -2.73 -6.93 6.58
C VAL A 53 -3.51 -5.66 6.96
N LEU A 54 -2.95 -4.88 7.88
CA LEU A 54 -3.36 -3.52 8.18
C LEU A 54 -2.35 -2.54 7.56
N LEU A 55 -2.84 -1.51 6.87
CA LEU A 55 -2.07 -0.33 6.49
C LEU A 55 -2.48 0.86 7.36
N THR A 56 -1.53 1.46 8.07
CA THR A 56 -1.80 2.59 8.96
C THR A 56 -0.57 3.48 9.12
N ASP A 57 -0.79 4.76 9.39
CA ASP A 57 0.23 5.73 9.84
C ASP A 57 0.37 5.77 11.37
N LYS A 58 -0.57 5.15 12.10
CA LYS A 58 -0.68 5.14 13.56
C LYS A 58 -0.81 3.72 14.10
N PRO A 59 0.25 2.89 14.02
CA PRO A 59 0.20 1.50 14.45
C PRO A 59 -0.23 1.30 15.91
N GLU A 60 0.09 2.24 16.79
CA GLU A 60 -0.28 2.24 18.21
C GLU A 60 -1.80 2.28 18.44
N SER A 61 -2.55 2.90 17.53
CA SER A 61 -4.02 3.01 17.62
C SER A 61 -4.73 1.71 17.26
N TYR A 62 -4.02 0.75 16.66
CA TYR A 62 -4.58 -0.53 16.19
C TYR A 62 -3.78 -1.74 16.69
N ASN A 63 -3.24 -1.63 17.91
CA ASN A 63 -2.42 -2.67 18.55
C ASN A 63 -3.26 -3.89 19.00
N MET A 64 -3.93 -4.53 18.05
CA MET A 64 -4.90 -5.61 18.21
C MET A 64 -4.53 -6.80 17.32
N PRO A 65 -3.52 -7.61 17.69
CA PRO A 65 -3.02 -8.71 16.85
C PRO A 65 -4.06 -9.76 16.47
N SER A 66 -5.13 -9.88 17.26
CA SER A 66 -6.26 -10.77 16.98
C SER A 66 -7.05 -10.37 15.73
N PHE A 67 -7.06 -9.07 15.40
CA PHE A 67 -7.71 -8.49 14.21
C PHE A 67 -6.71 -8.22 13.09
N PHE A 68 -5.51 -7.75 13.47
CA PHE A 68 -4.47 -7.28 12.56
C PHE A 68 -3.15 -7.95 12.93
N PRO A 69 -2.87 -9.17 12.44
CA PRO A 69 -1.63 -9.88 12.77
C PRO A 69 -0.40 -9.22 12.12
N ILE A 70 -0.56 -8.63 10.93
CA ILE A 70 0.50 -7.99 10.17
C ILE A 70 0.16 -6.52 9.95
N CYS A 71 1.11 -5.63 10.25
CA CYS A 71 0.96 -4.20 10.08
C CYS A 71 2.00 -3.65 9.10
N VAL A 72 1.56 -2.76 8.22
CA VAL A 72 2.39 -1.99 7.29
C VAL A 72 2.26 -0.52 7.68
N THR A 73 3.39 0.13 7.97
CA THR A 73 3.43 1.52 8.45
C THR A 73 4.63 2.28 7.89
N GLU A 74 4.58 3.61 7.92
CA GLU A 74 5.74 4.44 7.61
C GLU A 74 6.85 4.23 8.65
N PHE A 75 8.11 4.24 8.19
CA PHE A 75 9.27 4.12 9.06
C PHE A 75 9.63 5.49 9.65
N PHE A 76 9.67 5.56 10.98
CA PHE A 76 10.20 6.69 11.72
C PHE A 76 11.35 6.22 12.62
N PRO A 77 12.58 6.79 12.50
CA PRO A 77 13.73 6.37 13.30
C PRO A 77 13.50 6.48 14.80
N GLU A 78 12.73 7.49 15.22
CA GLU A 78 12.49 7.82 16.63
C GLU A 78 11.51 6.86 17.32
N GLN A 79 10.59 6.24 16.57
CA GLN A 79 9.55 5.38 17.14
C GLN A 79 10.04 3.96 17.44
N GLY A 80 11.18 3.55 16.88
CA GLY A 80 11.68 2.17 16.98
C GLY A 80 10.67 1.14 16.43
N LYS A 81 11.04 -0.14 16.45
CA LYS A 81 10.08 -1.26 16.21
C LYS A 81 9.58 -1.88 17.53
N GLU A 82 10.05 -1.35 18.65
CA GLU A 82 9.86 -1.90 19.99
C GLU A 82 8.52 -1.39 20.55
N ASN A 83 7.75 -2.27 21.23
CA ASN A 83 6.41 -2.03 21.81
C ASN A 83 5.18 -2.23 20.91
N MET A 84 5.35 -2.71 19.67
CA MET A 84 4.20 -3.07 18.81
C MET A 84 3.88 -4.56 18.92
N ASN A 85 2.63 -4.92 19.23
CA ASN A 85 2.21 -6.30 19.46
C ASN A 85 1.73 -7.00 18.17
N PHE A 86 2.28 -6.62 17.01
CA PHE A 86 1.99 -7.30 15.74
C PHE A 86 2.84 -8.56 15.61
N GLN A 87 2.31 -9.61 14.98
CA GLN A 87 3.12 -10.78 14.62
C GLN A 87 4.22 -10.41 13.62
N LYS A 88 3.95 -9.43 12.76
CA LYS A 88 4.92 -8.87 11.82
C LYS A 88 4.65 -7.39 11.60
N LEU A 89 5.69 -6.57 11.75
CA LEU A 89 5.70 -5.16 11.39
C LEU A 89 6.56 -4.97 10.15
N VAL A 90 5.97 -4.41 9.10
CA VAL A 90 6.62 -4.08 7.83
C VAL A 90 6.64 -2.56 7.70
N THR A 91 7.80 -2.00 7.39
CA THR A 91 7.94 -0.55 7.25
C THR A 91 8.21 -0.11 5.82
N TYR A 92 7.70 1.06 5.45
CA TYR A 92 8.04 1.72 4.19
C TYR A 92 8.61 3.12 4.41
N SER A 93 9.47 3.59 3.51
CA SER A 93 9.97 4.98 3.55
C SER A 93 10.38 5.51 2.18
N THR A 94 10.25 6.82 1.99
CA THR A 94 10.84 7.55 0.86
C THR A 94 12.14 8.28 1.24
N GLU A 95 12.55 8.18 2.50
CA GLU A 95 13.65 8.98 3.09
C GLU A 95 14.72 8.10 3.74
N TYR A 96 14.33 6.99 4.36
CA TYR A 96 15.22 6.15 5.16
C TYR A 96 15.43 4.79 4.52
N ASP A 97 16.69 4.47 4.24
CA ASP A 97 17.11 3.22 3.61
C ASP A 97 16.96 1.98 4.49
N HIS A 98 16.71 2.17 5.79
CA HIS A 98 16.52 1.11 6.77
C HIS A 98 15.10 0.53 6.79
N ALA A 99 14.16 1.10 6.03
CA ALA A 99 12.80 0.55 5.93
C ALA A 99 12.78 -0.75 5.12
N ASP A 100 11.81 -1.62 5.41
CA ASP A 100 11.67 -2.91 4.71
C ASP A 100 11.36 -2.72 3.20
N PHE A 101 10.65 -1.62 2.87
CA PHE A 101 10.42 -1.15 1.51
C PHE A 101 10.83 0.31 1.37
N THR A 102 11.54 0.64 0.29
CA THR A 102 11.95 2.02 0.03
C THR A 102 11.63 2.47 -1.38
N ALA A 103 11.29 3.75 -1.54
CA ALA A 103 11.27 4.40 -2.85
C ALA A 103 12.55 5.23 -3.01
N ARG A 104 13.38 4.86 -3.97
CA ARG A 104 14.66 5.51 -4.27
C ARG A 104 14.64 6.19 -5.63
N ASN A 105 15.62 7.06 -5.85
CA ASN A 105 15.85 7.72 -7.14
C ASN A 105 14.60 8.44 -7.68
N ILE A 106 13.81 9.06 -6.78
CA ILE A 106 12.55 9.72 -7.11
C ILE A 106 12.81 10.98 -7.95
N ARG A 107 12.34 10.96 -9.19
CA ARG A 107 12.43 12.07 -10.15
C ARG A 107 11.04 12.46 -10.63
N MET A 108 10.67 13.72 -10.44
CA MET A 108 9.49 14.28 -11.08
C MET A 108 9.84 14.61 -12.53
N LEU A 109 9.07 14.07 -13.46
CA LEU A 109 9.20 14.29 -14.89
C LEU A 109 8.15 15.29 -15.36
N GLN A 110 8.34 15.82 -16.58
CA GLN A 110 7.32 16.64 -17.23
C GLN A 110 6.04 15.80 -17.46
N GLY A 111 4.88 16.45 -17.52
CA GLY A 111 3.62 15.76 -17.84
C GLY A 111 3.00 14.94 -16.71
N ARG A 112 3.19 15.34 -15.44
CA ARG A 112 2.58 14.69 -14.25
C ARG A 112 3.03 13.25 -14.04
N MET A 113 4.28 12.94 -14.35
CA MET A 113 4.86 11.61 -14.16
C MET A 113 5.96 11.66 -13.09
N ALA A 114 6.04 10.61 -12.28
CA ALA A 114 7.12 10.39 -11.33
C ALA A 114 7.82 9.06 -11.67
N ALA A 115 9.14 9.10 -11.84
CA ALA A 115 9.97 7.90 -12.00
C ALA A 115 10.70 7.60 -10.70
N PHE A 116 10.63 6.37 -10.22
CA PHE A 116 11.31 5.93 -9.00
C PHE A 116 11.54 4.42 -8.98
N GLU A 117 12.37 3.97 -8.05
CA GLU A 117 12.66 2.55 -7.80
C GLU A 117 11.99 2.12 -6.50
N ILE A 118 11.18 1.06 -6.54
CA ILE A 118 10.75 0.34 -5.35
C ILE A 118 11.81 -0.71 -5.04
N VAL A 119 12.40 -0.63 -3.85
CA VAL A 119 13.37 -1.59 -3.34
C VAL A 119 12.77 -2.30 -2.14
N GLY A 120 12.76 -3.64 -2.15
CA GLY A 120 12.28 -4.45 -1.04
C GLY A 120 12.33 -5.93 -1.39
N VAL A 121 12.28 -6.82 -0.40
CA VAL A 121 12.31 -8.29 -0.58
C VAL A 121 13.46 -8.81 -1.46
N GLY A 122 14.61 -8.10 -1.48
CA GLY A 122 15.78 -8.46 -2.29
C GLY A 122 15.65 -8.16 -3.78
N ILE A 123 14.62 -7.41 -4.21
CA ILE A 123 14.34 -7.08 -5.61
C ILE A 123 14.21 -5.55 -5.76
N ILE A 124 14.54 -5.06 -6.96
CA ILE A 124 14.34 -3.66 -7.37
C ILE A 124 13.37 -3.62 -8.55
N GLY A 125 12.32 -2.82 -8.44
CA GLY A 125 11.33 -2.59 -9.49
C GLY A 125 11.25 -1.12 -9.87
N ARG A 126 11.28 -0.82 -11.17
CA ARG A 126 11.17 0.55 -11.68
C ARG A 126 9.73 0.92 -11.97
N VAL A 127 9.32 2.08 -11.49
CA VAL A 127 7.95 2.59 -11.60
C VAL A 127 7.97 3.95 -12.27
N HIS A 128 7.11 4.09 -13.27
CA HIS A 128 6.67 5.34 -13.90
C HIS A 128 5.22 5.55 -13.48
N LEU A 129 5.03 6.30 -12.40
CA LEU A 129 3.72 6.56 -11.85
C LEU A 129 3.17 7.84 -12.46
N CYS A 130 1.98 7.79 -13.05
CA CYS A 130 1.30 9.02 -13.36
C CYS A 130 0.74 9.66 -12.09
N THR A 131 1.54 10.53 -11.49
CA THR A 131 1.16 11.40 -10.41
C THR A 131 1.83 12.76 -10.58
N GLY A 132 1.02 13.82 -10.65
CA GLY A 132 1.54 15.18 -10.64
C GLY A 132 2.13 15.62 -9.31
N ARG A 133 2.23 14.74 -8.30
CA ARG A 133 2.60 15.08 -6.92
C ARG A 133 3.63 14.11 -6.36
N ARG A 134 4.71 14.62 -5.80
CA ARG A 134 5.74 13.79 -5.14
C ARG A 134 5.17 12.96 -3.98
N GLN A 135 4.20 13.49 -3.24
CA GLN A 135 3.58 12.81 -2.10
C GLN A 135 2.92 11.47 -2.50
N ASP A 136 2.42 11.37 -3.73
CA ASP A 136 1.79 10.14 -4.21
C ASP A 136 2.79 9.00 -4.40
N VAL A 137 4.08 9.28 -4.55
CA VAL A 137 5.12 8.24 -4.56
C VAL A 137 5.14 7.51 -3.23
N LYS A 138 5.02 8.24 -2.11
CA LYS A 138 4.92 7.63 -0.77
C LYS A 138 3.66 6.78 -0.66
N SER A 139 2.51 7.32 -1.04
CA SER A 139 1.25 6.58 -0.95
C SER A 139 1.22 5.35 -1.87
N ALA A 140 1.83 5.43 -3.06
CA ALA A 140 1.97 4.30 -3.97
C ALA A 140 2.95 3.24 -3.42
N LEU A 141 4.04 3.66 -2.79
CA LEU A 141 4.97 2.75 -2.10
C LEU A 141 4.26 2.03 -0.94
N ALA A 142 3.51 2.74 -0.11
CA ALA A 142 2.75 2.17 1.01
C ALA A 142 1.72 1.14 0.51
N ALA A 143 1.00 1.47 -0.55
CA ALA A 143 0.07 0.56 -1.21
C ALA A 143 0.76 -0.68 -1.79
N ALA A 144 1.91 -0.51 -2.43
CA ALA A 144 2.71 -1.61 -2.97
C ALA A 144 3.22 -2.53 -1.85
N ALA A 145 3.82 -1.98 -0.79
CA ALA A 145 4.28 -2.73 0.38
C ALA A 145 3.14 -3.54 1.01
N THR A 146 1.95 -2.95 1.11
CA THR A 146 0.74 -3.62 1.60
C THR A 146 0.31 -4.78 0.71
N ALA A 147 0.25 -4.57 -0.61
CA ALA A 147 -0.09 -5.59 -1.58
C ALA A 147 0.91 -6.76 -1.59
N ILE A 148 2.22 -6.48 -1.53
CA ILE A 148 3.28 -7.50 -1.44
C ILE A 148 3.11 -8.30 -0.14
N THR A 149 2.90 -7.61 0.98
CA THR A 149 2.71 -8.23 2.29
C THR A 149 1.47 -9.11 2.34
N ALA A 150 0.40 -8.75 1.62
CA ALA A 150 -0.81 -9.56 1.47
C ALA A 150 -0.61 -10.80 0.56
N GLY A 151 0.54 -10.89 -0.12
CA GLY A 151 0.96 -12.02 -0.95
C GLY A 151 0.81 -11.82 -2.45
N ILE A 152 0.65 -10.58 -2.92
CA ILE A 152 0.60 -10.29 -4.36
C ILE A 152 2.04 -10.28 -4.92
N PRO A 153 2.31 -10.99 -6.03
CA PRO A 153 3.64 -11.01 -6.62
C PRO A 153 4.16 -9.62 -7.01
N PHE A 154 5.41 -9.34 -6.68
CA PHE A 154 6.08 -8.05 -6.95
C PHE A 154 5.90 -7.59 -8.41
N ALA A 155 6.13 -8.48 -9.38
CA ALA A 155 6.00 -8.16 -10.80
C ALA A 155 4.60 -7.68 -11.21
N LYS A 156 3.53 -8.24 -10.62
CA LYS A 156 2.15 -7.78 -10.89
C LYS A 156 1.94 -6.36 -10.38
N ILE A 157 2.51 -6.02 -9.24
CA ILE A 157 2.38 -4.70 -8.61
C ILE A 157 3.12 -3.64 -9.43
N ILE A 158 4.34 -3.94 -9.86
CA ILE A 158 5.10 -3.06 -10.76
C ILE A 158 4.35 -2.86 -12.08
N GLY A 159 3.80 -3.93 -12.66
CA GLY A 159 2.96 -3.84 -13.85
C GLY A 159 1.72 -2.95 -13.64
N ALA A 160 1.04 -3.11 -12.52
CA ALA A 160 -0.14 -2.32 -12.17
C ALA A 160 0.19 -0.82 -12.04
N LEU A 161 1.24 -0.47 -11.28
CA LEU A 161 1.65 0.91 -11.06
C LEU A 161 2.05 1.61 -12.37
N ASN A 162 2.79 0.91 -13.24
CA ASN A 162 3.18 1.42 -14.56
C ASN A 162 2.00 1.53 -15.53
N GLY A 163 0.93 0.78 -15.29
CA GLY A 163 -0.31 0.83 -16.07
C GLY A 163 -1.26 1.96 -15.67
N PHE A 164 -0.94 2.76 -14.65
CA PHE A 164 -1.78 3.88 -14.26
C PHE A 164 -1.74 4.96 -15.32
N ALA A 165 -2.85 5.10 -16.05
CA ALA A 165 -3.01 6.16 -17.02
C ALA A 165 -2.94 7.53 -16.33
N CYS A 166 -2.22 8.46 -16.95
CA CYS A 166 -2.51 9.86 -16.70
C CYS A 166 -3.93 10.14 -17.15
N CYS A 167 -4.76 10.71 -16.29
CA CYS A 167 -5.95 11.40 -16.79
C CYS A 167 -5.45 12.54 -17.70
N GLU A 168 -5.40 12.28 -19.00
CA GLU A 168 -5.40 13.31 -20.04
C GLU A 168 -6.77 13.96 -20.02
N ASN A 169 -6.92 15.00 -19.19
CA ASN A 169 -7.70 16.13 -19.65
C ASN A 169 -6.69 17.06 -20.34
N LEU A 170 -6.38 16.74 -21.60
CA LEU A 170 -5.88 17.74 -22.52
C LEU A 170 -7.04 18.69 -22.84
N ALA A 171 -6.77 19.98 -22.64
CA ALA A 171 -7.39 21.09 -23.36
C ALA A 171 -8.93 21.15 -23.40
N SER A 172 -9.49 21.87 -22.44
CA SER A 172 -10.51 22.87 -22.76
C SER A 172 -10.62 23.82 -21.59
N ASP A 173 -9.80 24.87 -21.61
CA ASP A 173 -10.29 26.21 -21.31
C ASP A 173 -9.39 27.21 -22.03
N ILE A 174 -10.09 28.13 -22.68
CA ILE A 174 -9.69 29.18 -23.61
C ILE A 174 -8.73 30.18 -22.97
#